data_AF-A0A970YRA8-F1
#
_entry.id   AF-A0A970YRA8-F1
#
_cell.length_a   1.000
_cell.length_b   1.000
_cell.length_c   1.000
_cell.angle_alpha   90.00
_cell.angle_beta   90.00
_cell.angle_gamma   90.00
#
_symmetry.space_group_name_H-M   'P 1'
#
loop_
_entity.id
_entity.type
_entity.pdbx_description
1 polymer ?
#
loop_
_entity_poly.entity_id
_entity_poly.type
_entity_poly.pdbx_seq_one_letter_code
_entity_poly.pdbx_strand_id
1 'polypeptide(L)'
;MKNGRLKKGFIYILVLALLLFAGCTLTEQGPEGDAQEVSLHFTPEEYPKVDGSTLTIPFSEAIGAAVMGLPIEEARQYILHNTTHNAYVNLIDGNADIIFVTPPSEGELAYAEKMGVELEVIPMLRDGFVFFVNESNPVDGVAFQDIVDIYSGRTTNWNQLGGDDKEIIAYQREENSGSQTGMLKMVMKDTPMMEAPKELMIGDMGSIIDAVALYDNDVSAIGYSYYYYVKNMWGDEHIKLLAIDGVAPNDETIGSNSYPIVSTTYMVLRSDEPEGSNARLLADWILTSEGQAIAGESGYVPLQ
;
A
#
# COMPACT_ATOMS: atom_id res chain seq x y z
N MET A 1 76.37 39.76 21.91
CA MET A 1 76.88 38.37 21.99
C MET A 1 76.36 37.60 20.78
N LYS A 2 77.30 37.16 19.93
CA LYS A 2 77.28 36.12 18.88
C LYS A 2 75.98 35.91 18.06
N ASN A 3 75.93 36.39 16.81
CA ASN A 3 76.39 35.77 15.54
C ASN A 3 75.20 35.07 14.84
N GLY A 4 74.90 35.21 13.55
CA GLY A 4 75.60 35.86 12.44
C GLY A 4 74.76 35.70 11.15
N ARG A 5 74.90 36.69 10.27
CA ARG A 5 74.25 36.85 8.96
C ARG A 5 74.82 35.92 7.87
N LEU A 6 73.93 35.60 6.91
CA LEU A 6 74.09 35.46 5.45
C LEU A 6 75.33 34.79 4.83
N LYS A 7 75.06 33.84 3.90
CA LYS A 7 75.64 33.77 2.52
C LYS A 7 74.57 33.13 1.60
N LYS A 8 73.96 33.82 0.63
CA LYS A 8 74.37 34.15 -0.76
C LYS A 8 74.64 32.92 -1.66
N GLY A 9 73.87 32.81 -2.76
CA GLY A 9 74.34 32.14 -3.98
C GLY A 9 73.30 31.69 -5.01
N PHE A 10 73.21 32.44 -6.13
CA PHE A 10 73.03 31.99 -7.52
C PHE A 10 71.68 31.43 -8.06
N ILE A 11 70.95 32.32 -8.77
CA ILE A 11 70.56 32.28 -10.20
C ILE A 11 70.62 30.89 -10.88
N TYR A 12 69.51 30.42 -11.48
CA TYR A 12 69.34 30.26 -12.96
C TYR A 12 68.04 29.51 -13.36
N ILE A 13 67.37 30.12 -14.35
CA ILE A 13 66.73 29.53 -15.55
C ILE A 13 65.48 28.63 -15.39
N LEU A 14 64.41 29.21 -15.93
CA LEU A 14 63.20 28.63 -16.48
C LEU A 14 63.54 27.50 -17.50
N VAL A 15 63.06 26.28 -17.25
CA VAL A 15 62.90 25.25 -18.30
C VAL A 15 61.45 24.76 -18.25
N LEU A 16 60.74 25.01 -19.34
CA LEU A 16 59.44 24.40 -19.65
C LEU A 16 59.56 22.88 -19.65
N ALA A 17 58.66 22.21 -18.93
CA ALA A 17 58.31 20.82 -19.20
C ALA A 17 56.78 20.72 -19.26
N LEU A 18 56.25 20.65 -20.48
CA LEU A 18 54.91 20.16 -20.76
C LEU A 18 54.86 18.69 -20.35
N LEU A 19 54.03 18.35 -19.37
CA LEU A 19 53.63 16.98 -19.08
C LEU A 19 52.10 16.93 -18.99
N LEU A 20 51.51 16.39 -20.05
CA LEU A 20 50.16 15.86 -20.09
C LEU A 20 50.03 14.78 -19.00
N PHE A 21 49.21 15.04 -18.00
CA PHE A 21 48.67 13.99 -17.14
C PHE A 21 47.16 13.91 -17.35
N ALA A 22 46.78 12.93 -18.17
CA ALA A 22 45.50 12.26 -18.02
C ALA A 22 45.54 11.53 -16.65
N GLY A 23 44.50 11.73 -15.84
CA GLY A 23 44.45 11.17 -14.50
C GLY A 23 43.07 11.32 -13.87
N CYS A 24 42.20 10.37 -14.23
CA CYS A 24 40.96 9.91 -13.60
C CYS A 24 40.37 10.77 -12.47
N THR A 25 39.28 11.47 -12.75
CA THR A 25 38.26 11.76 -11.75
C THR A 25 37.52 10.45 -11.44
N LEU A 26 37.72 9.93 -10.24
CA LEU A 26 36.86 8.91 -9.63
C LEU A 26 35.50 9.56 -9.38
N THR A 27 34.58 9.39 -10.32
CA THR A 27 33.15 9.46 -10.01
C THR A 27 32.82 8.22 -9.19
N GLU A 28 32.43 8.42 -7.93
CA GLU A 28 31.72 7.41 -7.16
C GLU A 28 30.41 7.10 -7.90
N GLN A 29 30.44 6.08 -8.75
CA GLN A 29 29.24 5.39 -9.17
C GLN A 29 28.74 4.64 -7.94
N GLY A 30 27.73 5.20 -7.27
CA GLY A 30 26.79 4.38 -6.52
C GLY A 30 26.20 3.31 -7.44
N PRO A 31 25.63 2.23 -6.91
CA PRO A 31 25.03 1.22 -7.76
C PRO A 31 23.90 1.88 -8.55
N GLU A 32 24.14 2.12 -9.84
CA GLU A 32 23.08 2.20 -10.85
C GLU A 32 22.40 0.83 -10.76
N GLY A 33 21.31 0.75 -9.98
CA GLY A 33 20.34 -0.30 -10.19
C GLY A 33 19.89 -0.14 -11.64
N ASP A 34 20.07 -1.19 -12.45
CA ASP A 34 19.47 -1.26 -13.78
C ASP A 34 17.99 -0.86 -13.61
N ALA A 35 17.64 0.34 -14.08
CA ALA A 35 16.24 0.70 -14.21
C ALA A 35 15.69 -0.29 -15.23
N GLN A 36 14.90 -1.25 -14.77
CA GLN A 36 14.30 -2.25 -15.64
C GLN A 36 13.55 -1.51 -16.74
N GLU A 37 14.00 -1.65 -17.99
CA GLU A 37 13.38 -0.97 -19.13
C GLU A 37 11.94 -1.49 -19.26
N VAL A 38 10.99 -0.60 -18.98
CA VAL A 38 9.55 -0.91 -18.94
C VAL A 38 9.04 -1.10 -20.36
N SER A 39 8.25 -2.14 -20.65
CA SER A 39 7.85 -2.41 -22.05
C SER A 39 6.81 -1.43 -22.62
N LEU A 40 6.05 -0.74 -21.76
CA LEU A 40 5.07 0.27 -22.15
C LEU A 40 5.61 1.68 -21.83
N HIS A 41 5.55 2.56 -22.83
CA HIS A 41 5.96 3.95 -22.71
C HIS A 41 4.89 4.91 -23.20
N PHE A 42 4.67 6.00 -22.45
CA PHE A 42 3.81 7.12 -22.84
C PHE A 42 4.55 8.44 -22.68
N THR A 43 4.36 9.39 -23.60
CA THR A 43 4.60 10.79 -23.24
C THR A 43 3.52 11.28 -22.26
N PRO A 44 3.75 12.38 -21.52
CA PRO A 44 2.72 12.90 -20.63
C PRO A 44 1.42 13.30 -21.34
N GLU A 45 1.47 13.65 -22.62
CA GLU A 45 0.29 13.93 -23.44
C GLU A 45 -0.45 12.68 -23.90
N GLU A 46 0.26 11.54 -23.98
CA GLU A 46 -0.29 10.23 -24.34
C GLU A 46 -0.83 9.48 -23.12
N TYR A 47 -0.33 9.77 -21.92
CA TYR A 47 -0.79 9.13 -20.70
C TYR A 47 -2.31 9.32 -20.52
N PRO A 48 -3.09 8.24 -20.30
CA PRO A 48 -4.53 8.34 -20.18
C PRO A 48 -4.92 9.17 -18.94
N LYS A 49 -6.11 9.77 -18.96
CA LYS A 49 -6.66 10.46 -17.79
C LYS A 49 -7.04 9.44 -16.72
N VAL A 50 -6.10 9.17 -15.83
CA VAL A 50 -6.31 8.31 -14.68
C VAL A 50 -7.00 9.10 -13.57
N ASP A 51 -8.07 8.54 -13.01
CA ASP A 51 -8.64 8.94 -11.72
C ASP A 51 -8.65 7.74 -10.76
N GLY A 52 -8.97 7.94 -9.48
CA GLY A 52 -8.99 6.82 -8.55
C GLY A 52 -9.34 7.20 -7.14
N SER A 53 -9.34 6.20 -6.29
CA SER A 53 -9.51 6.35 -4.85
C SER A 53 -8.21 6.77 -4.17
N THR A 54 -8.27 7.50 -3.06
CA THR A 54 -7.06 7.88 -2.31
C THR A 54 -6.21 6.69 -1.87
N LEU A 55 -6.78 5.50 -1.75
CA LEU A 55 -6.05 4.25 -1.44
C LEU A 55 -5.12 3.78 -2.57
N THR A 56 -5.33 4.23 -3.80
CA THR A 56 -4.56 3.81 -4.99
C THR A 56 -3.47 4.80 -5.38
N ILE A 57 -3.34 5.93 -4.69
CA ILE A 57 -2.38 6.98 -5.00
C ILE A 57 -0.95 6.43 -5.14
N PRO A 58 -0.38 5.70 -4.16
CA PRO A 58 1.00 5.22 -4.26
C PRO A 58 1.24 4.34 -5.48
N PHE A 59 0.31 3.41 -5.77
CA PHE A 59 0.42 2.53 -6.92
C PHE A 59 0.27 3.28 -8.25
N SER A 60 -0.74 4.16 -8.35
CA SER A 60 -0.97 4.95 -9.55
C SER A 60 0.21 5.86 -9.88
N GLU A 61 0.83 6.46 -8.86
CA GLU A 61 2.04 7.27 -9.00
C GLU A 61 3.23 6.44 -9.49
N ALA A 62 3.43 5.24 -8.93
CA ALA A 62 4.50 4.34 -9.34
C ALA A 62 4.33 3.87 -10.80
N ILE A 63 3.11 3.50 -11.19
CA ILE A 63 2.78 3.11 -12.57
C ILE A 63 2.99 4.28 -13.52
N GLY A 64 2.45 5.46 -13.22
CA GLY A 64 2.61 6.65 -14.05
C GLY A 64 4.09 7.04 -14.21
N ALA A 65 4.86 7.02 -13.13
CA ALA A 65 6.30 7.28 -13.17
C ALA A 65 7.04 6.30 -14.07
N ALA A 66 6.75 5.00 -13.94
CA ALA A 66 7.41 3.96 -14.72
C ALA A 66 7.11 4.09 -16.22
N VAL A 67 5.83 4.15 -16.62
CA VAL A 67 5.47 4.18 -18.04
C VAL A 67 5.79 5.51 -18.71
N MET A 68 5.85 6.62 -17.97
CA MET A 68 6.29 7.90 -18.53
C MET A 68 7.82 8.11 -18.48
N GLY A 69 8.54 7.23 -17.77
CA GLY A 69 9.98 7.40 -17.53
C GLY A 69 10.31 8.67 -16.73
N LEU A 70 9.41 9.08 -15.82
CA LEU A 70 9.52 10.29 -15.03
C LEU A 70 9.80 9.96 -13.55
N PRO A 71 10.47 10.85 -12.80
CA PRO A 71 10.43 10.79 -11.35
C PRO A 71 8.98 10.84 -10.84
N ILE A 72 8.66 10.11 -9.76
CA ILE A 72 7.31 10.08 -9.16
C ILE A 72 6.77 11.49 -8.91
N GLU A 73 7.60 12.40 -8.40
CA GLU A 73 7.21 13.79 -8.13
C GLU A 73 6.76 14.55 -9.39
N GLU A 74 7.33 14.22 -10.55
CA GLU A 74 6.94 14.82 -11.83
C GLU A 74 5.72 14.11 -12.44
N ALA A 75 5.61 12.79 -12.28
CA ALA A 75 4.47 12.01 -12.76
C ALA A 75 3.15 12.42 -12.08
N ARG A 76 3.20 12.81 -10.80
CA ARG A 76 2.04 13.24 -9.99
C ARG A 76 1.13 14.26 -10.65
N GLN A 77 1.69 15.18 -11.44
CA GLN A 77 0.89 16.24 -12.07
C GLN A 77 -0.06 15.73 -13.16
N TYR A 78 0.17 14.51 -13.67
CA TYR A 78 -0.62 13.87 -14.73
C TYR A 78 -1.64 12.87 -14.19
N ILE A 79 -1.68 12.68 -12.88
CA ILE A 79 -2.50 11.68 -12.21
C ILE A 79 -3.54 12.40 -11.35
N LEU A 80 -4.82 12.14 -11.61
CA LEU A 80 -5.90 12.64 -10.77
C LEU A 80 -6.29 11.58 -9.75
N HIS A 81 -6.65 12.01 -8.55
CA HIS A 81 -7.29 11.15 -7.56
C HIS A 81 -8.40 11.93 -6.87
N ASN A 82 -9.51 11.23 -6.64
CA ASN A 82 -10.68 11.71 -5.96
C ASN A 82 -11.14 10.67 -4.92
N THR A 83 -12.39 10.78 -4.48
CA THR A 83 -13.06 9.67 -3.79
C THR A 83 -13.52 8.65 -4.82
N THR A 84 -13.65 7.38 -4.42
CA THR A 84 -14.22 6.31 -5.24
C THR A 84 -15.46 6.74 -6.03
N HIS A 85 -16.38 7.43 -5.35
CA HIS A 85 -17.62 7.89 -5.97
C HIS A 85 -17.40 8.89 -7.11
N ASN A 86 -16.57 9.90 -6.86
CA ASN A 86 -16.28 10.92 -7.86
C ASN A 86 -15.48 10.34 -9.03
N ALA A 87 -14.61 9.36 -8.80
CA ALA A 87 -13.90 8.65 -9.87
C ALA A 87 -14.88 7.91 -10.79
N TYR A 88 -15.87 7.19 -10.24
CA TYR A 88 -16.93 6.57 -11.06
C TYR A 88 -17.73 7.61 -11.86
N VAL A 89 -18.12 8.72 -11.23
CA VAL A 89 -18.83 9.81 -11.93
C VAL A 89 -17.97 10.36 -13.07
N ASN A 90 -16.68 10.59 -12.84
CA ASN A 90 -15.76 11.09 -13.85
C ASN A 90 -15.59 10.11 -15.03
N LEU A 91 -15.49 8.81 -14.77
CA LEU A 91 -15.43 7.79 -15.83
C LEU A 91 -16.73 7.77 -16.65
N ILE A 92 -17.88 7.75 -15.97
CA ILE A 92 -19.19 7.66 -16.62
C ILE A 92 -19.46 8.92 -17.48
N ASP A 93 -19.05 10.09 -17.00
CA ASP A 93 -19.22 11.36 -17.69
C ASP A 93 -18.15 11.61 -18.78
N GLY A 94 -17.14 10.73 -18.92
CA GLY A 94 -16.06 10.85 -19.91
C GLY A 94 -14.97 11.86 -19.54
N ASN A 95 -14.84 12.20 -18.25
CA ASN A 95 -13.79 13.07 -17.71
C ASN A 95 -12.52 12.29 -17.32
N ALA A 96 -12.62 10.97 -17.14
CA ALA A 96 -11.49 10.05 -16.94
C ALA A 96 -11.59 8.91 -17.98
N ASP A 97 -10.44 8.39 -18.40
CA ASP A 97 -10.36 7.31 -19.38
C ASP A 97 -10.29 5.93 -18.67
N ILE A 98 -9.68 5.89 -17.49
CA ILE A 98 -9.55 4.70 -16.64
C ILE A 98 -9.54 5.12 -15.17
N ILE A 99 -10.11 4.32 -14.27
CA ILE A 99 -10.10 4.60 -12.84
C ILE A 99 -9.62 3.44 -11.97
N PHE A 100 -8.95 3.74 -10.86
CA PHE A 100 -8.48 2.75 -9.88
C PHE A 100 -9.25 2.83 -8.56
N VAL A 101 -10.11 1.84 -8.31
CA VAL A 101 -11.17 1.94 -7.30
C VAL A 101 -11.56 0.59 -6.67
N THR A 102 -12.30 0.63 -5.57
CA THR A 102 -13.06 -0.53 -5.06
C THR A 102 -14.25 -0.84 -5.98
N PRO A 103 -14.95 -1.99 -5.82
CA PRO A 103 -16.14 -2.30 -6.62
C PRO A 103 -17.18 -1.17 -6.63
N PRO A 104 -17.95 -1.03 -7.73
CA PRO A 104 -18.98 -0.01 -7.80
C PRO A 104 -20.12 -0.34 -6.84
N SER A 105 -20.67 0.70 -6.22
CA SER A 105 -21.91 0.64 -5.47
C SER A 105 -23.11 0.50 -6.40
N GLU A 106 -24.26 0.07 -5.83
CA GLU A 106 -25.52 0.05 -6.56
C GLU A 106 -25.89 1.42 -7.15
N GLY A 107 -25.55 2.51 -6.45
CA GLY A 107 -25.78 3.88 -6.92
C GLY A 107 -24.95 4.25 -8.15
N GLU A 108 -23.68 3.84 -8.20
CA GLU A 108 -22.80 4.07 -9.35
C GLU A 108 -23.21 3.22 -10.55
N LEU A 109 -23.60 1.96 -10.33
CA LEU A 109 -24.15 1.09 -11.38
C LEU A 109 -25.45 1.67 -11.96
N ALA A 110 -26.36 2.15 -11.11
CA ALA A 110 -27.59 2.80 -11.56
C ALA A 110 -27.32 4.10 -12.32
N TYR A 111 -26.29 4.86 -11.92
CA TYR A 111 -25.88 6.06 -12.64
C TYR A 111 -25.31 5.72 -14.03
N ALA A 112 -24.45 4.70 -14.13
CA ALA A 112 -23.91 4.22 -15.39
C ALA A 112 -25.03 3.76 -16.35
N GLU A 113 -25.99 2.97 -15.86
CA GLU A 113 -27.16 2.53 -16.63
C GLU A 113 -27.98 3.72 -17.15
N LYS A 114 -28.25 4.72 -16.29
CA LYS A 114 -28.97 5.94 -16.67
C LYS A 114 -28.26 6.71 -17.79
N MET A 115 -26.93 6.70 -17.78
CA MET A 115 -26.10 7.38 -18.78
C MET A 115 -25.85 6.52 -20.04
N GLY A 116 -26.34 5.28 -20.06
CA GLY A 116 -26.13 4.35 -21.17
C GLY A 116 -24.67 3.90 -21.30
N VAL A 117 -23.97 3.82 -20.16
CA VAL A 117 -22.55 3.41 -20.07
C VAL A 117 -22.48 2.04 -19.43
N GLU A 118 -21.80 1.12 -20.11
CA GLU A 118 -21.41 -0.17 -19.52
C GLU A 118 -19.99 -0.06 -18.95
N LEU A 119 -19.78 -0.62 -17.77
CA LEU A 119 -18.50 -0.57 -17.07
C LEU A 119 -17.82 -1.94 -17.14
N GLU A 120 -16.57 -1.95 -17.55
CA GLU A 120 -15.70 -3.12 -17.46
C GLU A 120 -14.85 -3.01 -16.19
N VAL A 121 -15.03 -3.96 -15.27
CA VAL A 121 -14.40 -3.97 -13.95
C VAL A 121 -13.35 -5.08 -13.90
N ILE A 122 -12.07 -4.71 -13.90
CA ILE A 122 -10.94 -5.64 -14.02
C ILE A 122 -10.14 -5.63 -12.71
N PRO A 123 -9.89 -6.78 -12.06
CA PRO A 123 -9.03 -6.85 -10.88
C PRO A 123 -7.65 -6.25 -11.18
N MET A 124 -7.13 -5.43 -10.27
CA MET A 124 -5.84 -4.73 -10.43
C MET A 124 -4.83 -5.12 -9.36
N LEU A 125 -5.26 -5.10 -8.09
CA LEU A 125 -4.44 -5.39 -6.91
C LEU A 125 -5.24 -6.19 -5.90
N ARG A 126 -4.54 -6.96 -5.07
CA ARG A 126 -5.12 -7.59 -3.88
C ARG A 126 -4.47 -7.06 -2.61
N ASP A 127 -5.22 -7.18 -1.52
CA ASP A 127 -4.77 -6.95 -0.16
C ASP A 127 -5.48 -7.95 0.76
N GLY A 128 -4.85 -8.30 1.88
CA GLY A 128 -5.41 -9.19 2.88
C GLY A 128 -5.98 -8.39 4.04
N PHE A 129 -7.16 -8.74 4.54
CA PHE A 129 -7.60 -8.25 5.85
C PHE A 129 -7.16 -9.26 6.91
N VAL A 130 -6.16 -8.87 7.70
CA VAL A 130 -5.39 -9.81 8.52
C VAL A 130 -5.56 -9.52 10.00
N PHE A 131 -5.37 -10.58 10.79
CA PHE A 131 -5.41 -10.56 12.24
C PHE A 131 -4.02 -10.85 12.78
N PHE A 132 -3.64 -10.13 13.83
CA PHE A 132 -2.33 -10.28 14.46
C PHE A 132 -2.45 -10.31 15.97
N VAL A 133 -1.49 -10.99 16.58
CA VAL A 133 -1.32 -11.14 18.02
C VAL A 133 0.15 -10.95 18.35
N ASN A 134 0.49 -10.82 19.63
CA ASN A 134 1.87 -10.87 20.08
C ASN A 134 2.55 -12.19 19.66
N GLU A 135 3.84 -12.13 19.29
CA GLU A 135 4.63 -13.30 18.86
C GLU A 135 4.64 -14.47 19.87
N SER A 136 4.53 -14.15 21.18
CA SER A 136 4.54 -15.12 22.28
C SER A 136 3.17 -15.75 22.56
N ASN A 137 2.10 -15.30 21.92
CA ASN A 137 0.80 -15.96 22.02
C ASN A 137 0.92 -17.38 21.41
N PRO A 138 0.47 -18.46 22.05
CA PRO A 138 0.64 -19.82 21.50
C PRO A 138 -0.26 -20.14 20.30
N VAL A 139 -1.27 -19.33 19.99
CA VAL A 139 -2.20 -19.57 18.87
C VAL A 139 -1.59 -19.07 17.56
N ASP A 140 -1.51 -19.94 16.56
CA ASP A 140 -0.95 -19.62 15.23
C ASP A 140 -2.04 -19.42 14.16
N GLY A 141 -3.27 -19.83 14.43
CA GLY A 141 -4.38 -19.68 13.51
C GLY A 141 -5.70 -20.10 14.12
N VAL A 142 -6.78 -19.62 13.52
CA VAL A 142 -8.16 -19.80 13.99
C VAL A 142 -9.11 -20.00 12.81
N ALA A 143 -10.31 -20.50 13.05
CA ALA A 143 -11.33 -20.50 12.01
C ALA A 143 -11.86 -19.07 11.80
N PHE A 144 -12.39 -18.78 10.61
CA PHE A 144 -13.04 -17.49 10.35
C PHE A 144 -14.16 -17.18 11.36
N GLN A 145 -14.92 -18.21 11.75
CA GLN A 145 -16.00 -18.04 12.73
C GLN A 145 -15.47 -17.67 14.12
N ASP A 146 -14.28 -18.14 14.50
CA ASP A 146 -13.67 -17.81 15.79
C ASP A 146 -13.33 -16.32 15.87
N ILE A 147 -12.91 -15.70 14.77
CA ILE A 147 -12.72 -14.24 14.69
C ILE A 147 -14.03 -13.51 14.97
N VAL A 148 -15.13 -13.94 14.34
CA VAL A 148 -16.45 -13.34 14.56
C VAL A 148 -16.89 -13.53 16.02
N ASP A 149 -16.60 -14.69 16.61
CA ASP A 149 -16.96 -15.01 17.99
C ASP A 149 -16.11 -14.22 19.01
N ILE A 150 -14.82 -14.01 18.75
CA ILE A 150 -13.96 -13.11 19.54
C ILE A 150 -14.53 -11.70 19.53
N TYR A 151 -14.74 -11.12 18.34
CA TYR A 151 -15.13 -9.72 18.22
C TYR A 151 -16.60 -9.44 18.52
N SER A 152 -17.42 -10.48 18.72
CA SER A 152 -18.78 -10.37 19.29
C SER A 152 -18.83 -10.67 20.80
N GLY A 153 -17.71 -11.05 21.42
CA GLY A 153 -17.61 -11.40 22.83
C GLY A 153 -18.18 -12.78 23.19
N ARG A 154 -18.42 -13.65 22.21
CA ARG A 154 -18.82 -15.06 22.45
C ARG A 154 -17.63 -15.92 22.87
N THR A 155 -16.46 -15.65 22.29
CA THR A 155 -15.18 -16.25 22.69
C THR A 155 -14.39 -15.19 23.42
N THR A 156 -14.05 -15.44 24.69
CA THR A 156 -13.45 -14.44 25.57
C THR A 156 -12.13 -14.90 26.17
N ASN A 157 -11.70 -16.14 25.94
CA ASN A 157 -10.46 -16.68 26.49
C ASN A 157 -9.69 -17.51 25.46
N TRP A 158 -8.37 -17.33 25.41
CA TRP A 158 -7.48 -18.03 24.48
C TRP A 158 -7.49 -19.55 24.66
N ASN A 159 -7.80 -20.07 25.84
CA ASN A 159 -7.91 -21.52 26.08
C ASN A 159 -9.02 -22.20 25.25
N GLN A 160 -10.02 -21.43 24.81
CA GLN A 160 -11.11 -21.91 23.95
C GLN A 160 -10.60 -22.18 22.51
N LEU A 161 -9.46 -21.60 22.17
CA LEU A 161 -8.81 -21.67 20.86
C LEU A 161 -7.47 -22.40 20.92
N GLY A 162 -7.22 -23.16 22.00
CA GLY A 162 -6.00 -23.94 22.19
C GLY A 162 -4.80 -23.16 22.73
N GLY A 163 -5.00 -21.93 23.19
CA GLY A 163 -3.96 -21.13 23.85
C GLY A 163 -3.95 -21.22 25.37
N ASP A 164 -3.27 -20.27 26.00
CA ASP A 164 -3.19 -20.16 27.47
C ASP A 164 -4.53 -19.75 28.10
N ASP A 165 -4.71 -20.05 29.39
CA ASP A 165 -5.86 -19.55 30.16
C ASP A 165 -5.72 -18.04 30.45
N LYS A 166 -6.05 -17.23 29.43
CA LYS A 166 -5.96 -15.77 29.43
C LYS A 166 -7.15 -15.17 28.70
N GLU A 167 -7.71 -14.12 29.29
CA GLU A 167 -8.77 -13.32 28.68
C GLU A 167 -8.27 -12.66 27.38
N ILE A 168 -9.10 -12.65 26.34
CA ILE A 168 -8.77 -12.06 25.05
C ILE A 168 -9.03 -10.56 25.11
N ILE A 169 -8.03 -9.76 24.75
CA ILE A 169 -8.17 -8.30 24.59
C ILE A 169 -8.35 -8.01 23.10
N ALA A 170 -9.60 -7.91 22.66
CA ALA A 170 -9.96 -7.69 21.26
C ALA A 170 -9.93 -6.19 20.89
N TYR A 171 -8.77 -5.70 20.46
CA TYR A 171 -8.60 -4.31 20.03
C TYR A 171 -9.39 -4.02 18.77
N GLN A 172 -10.09 -2.89 18.78
CA GLN A 172 -10.84 -2.37 17.64
C GLN A 172 -10.21 -1.06 17.16
N ARG A 173 -10.69 -0.51 16.05
CA ARG A 173 -10.20 0.73 15.49
C ARG A 173 -11.24 1.83 15.66
N GLU A 174 -10.81 3.08 15.56
CA GLU A 174 -11.72 4.22 15.61
C GLU A 174 -12.84 4.09 14.57
N GLU A 175 -14.03 4.55 14.94
CA GLU A 175 -15.19 4.57 14.06
C GLU A 175 -14.85 5.34 12.78
N ASN A 176 -15.34 4.85 11.63
CA ASN A 176 -15.05 5.38 10.29
C ASN A 176 -13.60 5.19 9.79
N SER A 177 -12.71 4.54 10.55
CA SER A 177 -11.42 4.10 9.98
C SER A 177 -11.64 3.04 8.89
N GLY A 178 -10.74 2.99 7.91
CA GLY A 178 -10.80 2.01 6.81
C GLY A 178 -10.80 0.57 7.33
N SER A 179 -9.94 0.26 8.30
CA SER A 179 -9.88 -1.07 8.92
C SER A 179 -11.14 -1.41 9.72
N GLN A 180 -11.72 -0.48 10.50
CA GLN A 180 -13.00 -0.72 11.19
C GLN A 180 -14.13 -0.97 10.18
N THR A 181 -14.17 -0.20 9.09
CA THR A 181 -15.14 -0.40 8.01
C THR A 181 -14.97 -1.76 7.36
N GLY A 182 -13.72 -2.19 7.13
CA GLY A 182 -13.38 -3.51 6.61
C GLY A 182 -13.82 -4.63 7.55
N MET A 183 -13.57 -4.49 8.85
CA MET A 183 -14.00 -5.44 9.88
C MET A 183 -15.53 -5.62 9.87
N LEU A 184 -16.27 -4.51 9.82
CA LEU A 184 -17.73 -4.56 9.77
C LEU A 184 -18.25 -5.19 8.48
N LYS A 185 -17.73 -4.80 7.31
CA LYS A 185 -18.28 -5.24 6.02
C LYS A 185 -17.84 -6.65 5.61
N MET A 186 -16.58 -7.01 5.85
CA MET A 186 -16.00 -8.26 5.36
C MET A 186 -16.12 -9.39 6.39
N VAL A 187 -16.01 -9.06 7.69
CA VAL A 187 -15.89 -10.05 8.76
C VAL A 187 -17.20 -10.18 9.54
N MET A 188 -17.62 -9.12 10.22
CA MET A 188 -18.76 -9.16 11.13
C MET A 188 -20.11 -9.19 10.43
N LYS A 189 -20.22 -8.48 9.30
CA LYS A 189 -21.45 -8.32 8.51
C LYS A 189 -22.60 -7.85 9.42
N ASP A 190 -23.60 -8.70 9.61
CA ASP A 190 -24.78 -8.41 10.44
C ASP A 190 -24.57 -8.73 11.93
N THR A 191 -23.42 -9.31 12.31
CA THR A 191 -23.12 -9.65 13.70
C THR A 191 -22.64 -8.40 14.45
N PRO A 192 -23.31 -8.00 15.54
CA PRO A 192 -22.84 -6.88 16.36
C PRO A 192 -21.47 -7.16 16.99
N MET A 193 -20.59 -6.16 16.99
CA MET A 193 -19.33 -6.21 17.72
C MET A 193 -19.55 -5.94 19.21
N MET A 194 -18.69 -6.52 20.05
CA MET A 194 -18.60 -6.16 21.47
C MET A 194 -18.13 -4.71 21.63
N GLU A 195 -18.27 -4.15 22.83
CA GLU A 195 -17.67 -2.84 23.13
C GLU A 195 -16.14 -2.94 23.00
N ALA A 196 -15.54 -1.94 22.36
CA ALA A 196 -14.08 -1.86 22.22
C ALA A 196 -13.44 -1.61 23.61
N PRO A 197 -12.22 -2.16 23.85
CA PRO A 197 -11.40 -1.73 24.98
C PRO A 197 -11.20 -0.21 24.94
N LYS A 198 -11.33 0.44 26.11
CA LYS A 198 -11.23 1.90 26.24
C LYS A 198 -10.06 2.30 27.11
N GLU A 199 -9.44 3.43 26.79
CA GLU A 199 -8.45 4.08 27.63
C GLU A 199 -8.77 5.56 27.82
N LEU A 200 -8.29 6.14 28.93
CA LEU A 200 -8.49 7.55 29.24
C LEU A 200 -7.46 8.39 28.47
N MET A 201 -7.93 9.28 27.61
CA MET A 201 -7.10 10.23 26.87
C MET A 201 -7.42 11.67 27.26
N ILE A 202 -6.43 12.57 27.10
CA ILE A 202 -6.65 14.01 27.28
C ILE A 202 -7.26 14.57 25.99
N GLY A 203 -8.53 14.98 26.06
CA GLY A 203 -9.24 15.62 24.97
C GLY A 203 -8.93 17.11 24.82
N ASP A 204 -9.43 17.70 23.73
CA ASP A 204 -9.33 19.13 23.49
C ASP A 204 -9.93 19.91 24.68
N MET A 205 -9.19 20.91 25.18
CA MET A 205 -9.45 21.66 26.42
C MET A 205 -9.02 20.99 27.74
N GLY A 206 -8.20 19.92 27.69
CA GLY A 206 -7.64 19.30 28.89
C GLY A 206 -8.63 18.45 29.68
N SER A 207 -9.76 18.09 29.06
CA SER A 207 -10.72 17.13 29.61
C SER A 207 -10.17 15.71 29.50
N ILE A 208 -10.64 14.79 30.33
CA ILE A 208 -10.35 13.36 30.20
C ILE A 208 -11.55 12.73 29.50
N ILE A 209 -11.32 12.05 28.38
CA ILE A 209 -12.34 11.35 27.59
C ILE A 209 -11.98 9.86 27.47
N ASP A 210 -12.99 9.01 27.35
CA ASP A 210 -12.80 7.61 26.95
C ASP A 210 -12.58 7.53 25.43
N ALA A 211 -11.47 6.94 25.00
CA ALA A 211 -11.15 6.68 23.60
C ALA A 211 -10.97 5.18 23.35
N VAL A 212 -11.00 4.73 22.09
CA VAL A 212 -10.65 3.35 21.74
C VAL A 212 -9.18 3.14 22.08
N ALA A 213 -8.88 2.09 22.86
CA ALA A 213 -7.52 1.83 23.27
C ALA A 213 -6.62 1.50 22.08
N LEU A 214 -5.41 2.03 22.07
CA LEU A 214 -4.38 1.65 21.11
C LEU A 214 -3.89 0.23 21.38
N TYR A 215 -3.64 -0.54 20.32
CA TYR A 215 -3.04 -1.87 20.43
C TYR A 215 -1.68 -1.76 21.13
N ASP A 216 -1.55 -2.44 22.27
CA ASP A 216 -0.37 -2.36 23.14
C ASP A 216 0.58 -3.55 23.02
N ASN A 217 0.23 -4.49 22.13
CA ASN A 217 0.94 -5.75 21.91
C ASN A 217 1.06 -6.64 23.16
N ASP A 218 0.09 -6.60 24.08
CA ASP A 218 -0.01 -7.60 25.15
C ASP A 218 -0.12 -9.02 24.56
N VAL A 219 0.40 -10.01 25.28
CA VAL A 219 0.33 -11.43 24.87
C VAL A 219 -1.10 -11.93 24.67
N SER A 220 -2.07 -11.28 25.31
CA SER A 220 -3.49 -11.60 25.26
C SER A 220 -4.25 -10.74 24.23
N ALA A 221 -3.57 -9.78 23.60
CA ALA A 221 -4.14 -8.87 22.62
C ALA A 221 -4.33 -9.56 21.25
N ILE A 222 -5.40 -9.17 20.57
CA ILE A 222 -5.62 -9.42 19.15
C ILE A 222 -6.05 -8.11 18.47
N GLY A 223 -5.46 -7.83 17.32
CA GLY A 223 -5.81 -6.70 16.46
C GLY A 223 -6.03 -7.14 15.02
N TYR A 224 -6.49 -6.20 14.19
CA TYR A 224 -6.66 -6.40 12.75
C TYR A 224 -6.27 -5.16 11.95
N SER A 225 -5.84 -5.40 10.70
CA SER A 225 -5.48 -4.35 9.75
C SER A 225 -5.50 -4.90 8.33
N TYR A 226 -5.21 -4.03 7.36
CA TYR A 226 -4.86 -4.49 6.01
C TYR A 226 -3.40 -4.97 5.98
N TYR A 227 -3.12 -6.02 5.22
CA TYR A 227 -1.81 -6.66 5.10
C TYR A 227 -0.76 -5.66 4.63
N TYR A 228 -1.13 -4.75 3.72
CA TYR A 228 -0.30 -3.61 3.33
C TYR A 228 0.29 -2.85 4.54
N TYR A 229 -0.53 -2.50 5.53
CA TYR A 229 -0.05 -1.72 6.68
C TYR A 229 0.87 -2.55 7.58
N VAL A 230 0.52 -3.81 7.82
CA VAL A 230 1.35 -4.70 8.64
C VAL A 230 2.71 -4.92 7.99
N LYS A 231 2.73 -5.20 6.69
CA LYS A 231 3.94 -5.46 5.90
C LYS A 231 4.86 -4.25 5.83
N ASN A 232 4.31 -3.06 5.60
CA ASN A 232 5.10 -1.88 5.25
C ASN A 232 5.36 -0.92 6.42
N MET A 233 4.54 -0.96 7.48
CA MET A 233 4.62 0.04 8.56
C MET A 233 4.99 -0.54 9.93
N TRP A 234 4.78 -1.83 10.18
CA TRP A 234 4.87 -2.42 11.52
C TRP A 234 6.07 -3.37 11.69
N GLY A 235 7.10 -3.20 10.85
CA GLY A 235 8.21 -4.15 10.63
C GLY A 235 8.71 -4.96 11.84
N ASP A 236 8.98 -4.32 12.98
CA ASP A 236 9.63 -4.91 14.18
C ASP A 236 8.71 -4.99 15.42
N GLU A 237 7.38 -4.93 15.26
CA GLU A 237 6.47 -4.87 16.43
C GLU A 237 6.32 -6.19 17.22
N HIS A 238 7.16 -7.21 16.99
CA HIS A 238 7.06 -8.50 17.69
C HIS A 238 5.63 -9.09 17.67
N ILE A 239 4.96 -8.91 16.53
CA ILE A 239 3.63 -9.46 16.26
C ILE A 239 3.77 -10.65 15.31
N LYS A 240 2.77 -11.53 15.35
CA LYS A 240 2.58 -12.58 14.35
C LYS A 240 1.19 -12.52 13.76
N LEU A 241 1.11 -12.84 12.48
CA LEU A 241 -0.15 -12.95 11.74
C LEU A 241 -0.79 -14.31 11.98
N LEU A 242 -2.09 -14.32 12.26
CA LEU A 242 -2.87 -15.55 12.41
C LEU A 242 -3.26 -16.11 11.05
N ALA A 243 -3.11 -17.42 10.88
CA ALA A 243 -3.74 -18.14 9.78
C ALA A 243 -5.26 -18.19 9.99
N ILE A 244 -6.03 -17.98 8.92
CA ILE A 244 -7.50 -18.08 8.95
C ILE A 244 -7.90 -19.30 8.14
N ASP A 245 -8.71 -20.18 8.74
CA ASP A 245 -9.09 -21.48 8.17
C ASP A 245 -7.88 -22.30 7.69
N GLY A 246 -6.76 -22.19 8.41
CA GLY A 246 -5.50 -22.88 8.11
C GLY A 246 -4.65 -22.25 7.01
N VAL A 247 -5.07 -21.10 6.44
CA VAL A 247 -4.29 -20.38 5.42
C VAL A 247 -3.60 -19.17 6.03
N ALA A 248 -2.27 -19.16 5.99
CA ALA A 248 -1.46 -18.04 6.48
C ALA A 248 -1.51 -16.87 5.48
N PRO A 249 -1.65 -15.61 5.93
CA PRO A 249 -1.63 -14.45 5.03
C PRO A 249 -0.21 -14.15 4.54
N ASN A 250 -0.02 -14.16 3.23
CA ASN A 250 1.21 -13.74 2.54
C ASN A 250 0.92 -13.36 1.09
N ASP A 251 1.93 -12.84 0.37
CA ASP A 251 1.78 -12.42 -1.03
C ASP A 251 1.21 -13.52 -1.94
N GLU A 252 1.59 -14.78 -1.75
CA GLU A 252 1.12 -15.91 -2.57
C GLU A 252 -0.36 -16.25 -2.30
N THR A 253 -0.74 -16.36 -1.03
CA THR A 253 -2.09 -16.77 -0.61
C THR A 253 -3.12 -15.67 -0.84
N ILE A 254 -2.75 -14.42 -0.57
CA ILE A 254 -3.57 -13.25 -0.87
C ILE A 254 -3.63 -13.06 -2.39
N GLY A 255 -2.48 -13.11 -3.07
CA GLY A 255 -2.35 -12.91 -4.51
C GLY A 255 -3.08 -13.97 -5.34
N SER A 256 -3.26 -15.19 -4.84
CA SER A 256 -4.03 -16.28 -5.46
C SER A 256 -5.51 -16.37 -5.04
N ASN A 257 -5.96 -15.50 -4.12
CA ASN A 257 -7.30 -15.52 -3.52
C ASN A 257 -7.60 -16.79 -2.69
N SER A 258 -6.56 -17.48 -2.21
CA SER A 258 -6.70 -18.63 -1.32
C SER A 258 -6.80 -18.24 0.16
N TYR A 259 -6.30 -17.06 0.53
CA TYR A 259 -6.57 -16.47 1.85
C TYR A 259 -8.06 -16.08 1.98
N PRO A 260 -8.75 -16.36 3.11
CA PRO A 260 -10.21 -16.21 3.17
C PRO A 260 -10.74 -14.77 3.11
N ILE A 261 -9.92 -13.78 3.49
CA ILE A 261 -10.38 -12.39 3.64
C ILE A 261 -9.52 -11.48 2.78
N VAL A 262 -9.84 -11.44 1.49
CA VAL A 262 -9.13 -10.65 0.49
C VAL A 262 -9.98 -9.44 0.08
N SER A 263 -9.34 -8.28 0.08
CA SER A 263 -9.86 -7.07 -0.54
C SER A 263 -9.22 -6.93 -1.91
N THR A 264 -10.04 -6.69 -2.94
CA THR A 264 -9.55 -6.48 -4.31
C THR A 264 -9.84 -5.05 -4.72
N THR A 265 -8.84 -4.38 -5.29
CA THR A 265 -8.98 -3.11 -5.99
C THR A 265 -8.98 -3.38 -7.48
N TYR A 266 -9.75 -2.60 -8.21
CA TYR A 266 -10.05 -2.79 -9.62
C TYR A 266 -9.58 -1.59 -10.42
N MET A 267 -9.22 -1.86 -11.67
CA MET A 267 -9.25 -0.85 -12.71
C MET A 267 -10.59 -0.94 -13.42
N VAL A 268 -11.21 0.20 -13.68
CA VAL A 268 -12.51 0.27 -14.35
C VAL A 268 -12.38 1.14 -15.59
N LEU A 269 -12.88 0.60 -16.69
CA LEU A 269 -12.97 1.24 -18.00
C LEU A 269 -14.44 1.29 -18.41
N ARG A 270 -14.76 2.14 -19.38
CA ARG A 270 -16.04 1.98 -20.10
C ARG A 270 -15.88 0.82 -21.09
N SER A 271 -16.91 0.00 -21.26
CA SER A 271 -16.84 -1.14 -22.19
C SER A 271 -16.77 -0.72 -23.66
N ASP A 272 -17.04 0.55 -23.98
CA ASP A 272 -16.85 1.15 -25.30
C ASP A 272 -15.43 1.70 -25.53
N GLU A 273 -14.51 1.56 -24.55
CA GLU A 273 -13.12 1.98 -24.68
C GLU A 273 -12.41 1.17 -25.79
N PRO A 274 -11.81 1.82 -26.81
CA PRO A 274 -11.20 1.10 -27.91
C PRO A 274 -10.01 0.22 -27.49
N GLU A 275 -9.90 -0.98 -28.07
CA GLU A 275 -8.78 -1.93 -27.80
C GLU A 275 -7.38 -1.33 -28.01
N GLY A 276 -7.25 -0.33 -28.88
CA GLY A 276 -5.97 0.35 -29.16
C GLY A 276 -5.77 1.66 -28.41
N SER A 277 -6.64 1.99 -27.45
CA SER A 277 -6.50 3.23 -26.68
C SER A 277 -5.40 3.12 -25.63
N ASN A 278 -4.85 4.27 -25.22
CA ASN A 278 -3.81 4.30 -24.19
C ASN A 278 -4.33 3.82 -22.83
N ALA A 279 -5.62 4.00 -22.53
CA ALA A 279 -6.25 3.48 -21.33
C ALA A 279 -6.32 1.95 -21.32
N ARG A 280 -6.70 1.32 -22.46
CA ARG A 280 -6.65 -0.14 -22.60
C ARG A 280 -5.22 -0.68 -22.53
N LEU A 281 -4.29 -0.07 -23.26
CA LEU A 281 -2.89 -0.47 -23.25
C LEU A 281 -2.29 -0.41 -21.83
N LEU A 282 -2.64 0.63 -21.06
CA LEU A 282 -2.24 0.74 -19.66
C LEU A 282 -2.87 -0.38 -18.80
N ALA A 283 -4.17 -0.64 -18.94
CA ALA A 283 -4.86 -1.69 -18.18
C ALA A 283 -4.25 -3.07 -18.44
N ASP A 284 -4.02 -3.40 -19.70
CA ASP A 284 -3.44 -4.69 -20.10
C ASP A 284 -1.99 -4.82 -19.61
N TRP A 285 -1.22 -3.74 -19.68
CA TRP A 285 0.16 -3.72 -19.20
C TRP A 285 0.25 -3.87 -17.68
N ILE A 286 -0.67 -3.26 -16.90
CA ILE A 286 -0.75 -3.43 -15.45
C ILE A 286 -0.90 -4.92 -15.07
N LEU A 287 -1.58 -5.73 -15.89
CA LEU A 287 -1.75 -7.17 -15.66
C LEU A 287 -0.52 -8.02 -16.04
N THR A 288 0.48 -7.43 -16.69
CA THR A 288 1.72 -8.15 -17.03
C THR A 288 2.61 -8.36 -15.80
N SER A 289 3.63 -9.21 -15.93
CA SER A 289 4.62 -9.40 -14.89
C SER A 289 5.36 -8.11 -14.50
N GLU A 290 5.50 -7.15 -15.43
CA GLU A 290 6.14 -5.86 -15.15
C GLU A 290 5.24 -4.97 -14.29
N GLY A 291 3.98 -4.80 -14.69
CA GLY A 291 3.00 -4.04 -13.91
C GLY A 291 2.77 -4.63 -12.53
N GLN A 292 2.71 -5.96 -12.43
CA GLN A 292 2.58 -6.67 -11.17
C GLN A 292 3.86 -6.65 -10.31
N ALA A 293 5.05 -6.49 -10.90
CA ALA A 293 6.27 -6.26 -10.14
C ALA A 293 6.23 -4.90 -9.43
N ILE A 294 5.77 -3.84 -10.13
CA ILE A 294 5.59 -2.51 -9.53
C ILE A 294 4.59 -2.53 -8.38
N ALA A 295 3.53 -3.36 -8.47
CA ALA A 295 2.59 -3.53 -7.38
C ALA A 295 3.29 -4.02 -6.10
N GLY A 296 4.15 -5.04 -6.24
CA GLY A 296 4.95 -5.58 -5.14
C GLY A 296 5.95 -4.57 -4.56
N GLU A 297 6.66 -3.83 -5.42
CA GLU A 297 7.59 -2.76 -5.03
C GLU A 297 6.87 -1.60 -4.31
N SER A 298 5.63 -1.33 -4.70
CA SER A 298 4.76 -0.33 -4.06
C SER A 298 4.13 -0.82 -2.75
N GLY A 299 4.43 -2.07 -2.33
CA GLY A 299 3.98 -2.65 -1.07
C GLY A 299 2.62 -3.36 -1.12
N TYR A 300 1.98 -3.44 -2.29
CA TYR A 300 0.71 -4.14 -2.51
C TYR A 300 0.93 -5.63 -2.83
N VAL A 301 -0.13 -6.43 -2.80
CA VAL A 301 -0.05 -7.84 -3.20
C VAL A 301 -0.39 -7.97 -4.69
N PRO A 302 0.55 -8.48 -5.51
CA PRO A 302 0.31 -8.72 -6.93
C PRO A 302 -0.75 -9.81 -7.17
N LEU A 303 -1.44 -9.72 -8.29
CA LEU A 303 -2.29 -10.78 -8.82
C LEU A 303 -1.44 -11.96 -9.28
N GLN A 304 -1.90 -13.19 -9.01
CA GLN A 304 -1.31 -14.44 -9.50
C GLN A 304 -2.23 -15.18 -10.46
#